data_AF-A0A953P9P4-F1
#
_entry.id   AF-A0A953P9P4-F1
#
_cell.length_a   1.000
_cell.length_b   1.000
_cell.length_c   1.000
_cell.angle_alpha   90.00
_cell.angle_beta   90.00
_cell.angle_gamma   90.00
#
_symmetry.space_group_name_H-M   'P 1'
#
loop_
_entity.id
_entity.type
_entity.pdbx_description
1 polymer ?
#
loop_
_entity_poly.entity_id
_entity_poly.type
_entity_poly.pdbx_seq_one_letter_code
_entity_poly.pdbx_strand_id
1 'polypeptide(L)'
;MQLRGCGTALVTPFSQDGAIDENALRNLVAWQVESGIDFLIPCGTTGETPTLNHDEWLHVIDVTIEVAAGRVPIVAGATSNSTQEAVAKAKEVAARPGVNAILTASPYYNKPTQEGQYRHFRAIAEAVDKPVILYNVPGRTSANLEPATLARLCEVPNIAGVKEASGNMTQIAEVLNVVPEGFVVLSGDDAVTLPVIALGGVGVISVASNEIPREMAEMTRAALANDWQTARTLHRKYLPLMQANFIESSPLPVKAVLAMMGKIEEVYRLPLLPMRRDTRSKLQRVATDAGLVTKPANAAPTPAPSEFYVYENWAAGPHKAVVHRASCGQCSSGKGRPAGHDPTHSRWHGPYSTATEAREASHHMAGVLIRSECKCVA
;
A
#
# COMPACT_ATOMS: atom_id res chain seq x y z
N MET A 1 -19.56 -20.09 9.11
CA MET A 1 -19.51 -18.64 8.82
C MET A 1 -19.01 -18.47 7.40
N GLN A 2 -19.71 -17.74 6.54
CA GLN A 2 -19.32 -17.60 5.12
C GLN A 2 -18.54 -16.29 4.94
N LEU A 3 -17.23 -16.37 4.70
CA LEU A 3 -16.41 -15.21 4.34
C LEU A 3 -16.81 -14.75 2.93
N ARG A 4 -17.58 -13.67 2.85
CA ARG A 4 -18.16 -13.12 1.62
C ARG A 4 -18.21 -11.60 1.74
N GLY A 5 -18.08 -10.90 0.62
CA GLY A 5 -18.10 -9.44 0.59
C GLY A 5 -16.71 -8.81 0.56
N CYS A 6 -16.58 -7.60 1.10
CA CYS A 6 -15.35 -6.84 1.12
C CYS A 6 -14.63 -7.01 2.46
N GLY A 7 -13.41 -7.53 2.43
CA GLY A 7 -12.53 -7.59 3.60
C GLY A 7 -11.35 -6.64 3.48
N THR A 8 -11.04 -5.89 4.54
CA THR A 8 -9.91 -4.95 4.52
C THR A 8 -8.61 -5.61 4.93
N ALA A 9 -7.63 -5.62 4.02
CA ALA A 9 -6.24 -5.93 4.36
C ALA A 9 -5.63 -4.75 5.10
N LEU A 10 -5.77 -4.74 6.43
CA LEU A 10 -5.43 -3.60 7.27
C LEU A 10 -3.96 -3.21 7.14
N VAL A 11 -3.70 -1.91 7.06
CA VAL A 11 -2.37 -1.34 7.34
C VAL A 11 -2.06 -1.45 8.84
N THR A 12 -0.77 -1.48 9.19
CA THR A 12 -0.32 -1.28 10.57
C THR A 12 0.21 0.15 10.69
N PRO A 13 -0.45 1.04 11.45
CA PRO A 13 0.05 2.38 11.69
C PRO A 13 1.22 2.34 12.68
N PHE A 14 2.20 3.22 12.44
CA PHE A 14 3.37 3.37 13.30
C PHE A 14 3.52 4.84 13.71
N SER A 15 3.97 5.06 14.94
CA SER A 15 4.39 6.38 15.43
C SER A 15 5.77 6.78 14.88
N GLN A 16 6.15 8.06 14.98
CA GLN A 16 7.44 8.56 14.48
C GLN A 16 8.68 7.81 14.98
N ASP A 17 8.61 7.20 16.16
CA ASP A 17 9.69 6.37 16.73
C ASP A 17 9.72 4.94 16.15
N GLY A 18 8.78 4.59 15.29
CA GLY A 18 8.64 3.30 14.63
C GLY A 18 7.84 2.28 15.43
N ALA A 19 7.38 2.58 16.64
CA ALA A 19 6.49 1.71 17.41
C ALA A 19 5.08 1.63 16.78
N ILE A 20 4.28 0.64 17.17
CA ILE A 20 2.87 0.58 16.73
C ILE A 20 2.11 1.76 17.33
N ASP A 21 1.42 2.53 16.47
CA ASP A 21 0.47 3.53 16.92
C ASP A 21 -0.88 2.85 17.23
N GLU A 22 -1.01 2.36 18.46
CA GLU A 22 -2.20 1.61 18.89
C GLU A 22 -3.47 2.46 18.78
N ASN A 23 -3.41 3.76 19.07
CA ASN A 23 -4.58 4.64 18.98
C ASN A 23 -5.05 4.79 17.54
N ALA A 24 -4.13 5.02 16.60
CA ALA A 24 -4.46 5.04 15.18
C ALA A 24 -5.00 3.69 14.70
N LEU A 25 -4.43 2.57 15.16
CA LEU A 25 -4.91 1.24 14.82
C LEU A 25 -6.35 1.03 15.30
N ARG A 26 -6.65 1.36 16.56
CA ARG A 26 -7.99 1.26 17.14
C ARG A 26 -9.00 2.09 16.36
N ASN A 27 -8.64 3.34 16.04
CA ASN A 27 -9.49 4.23 15.26
C ASN A 27 -9.74 3.73 13.83
N LEU A 28 -8.71 3.18 13.17
CA LEU A 28 -8.86 2.57 11.86
C LEU A 28 -9.80 1.36 11.90
N VAL A 29 -9.61 0.44 12.86
CA VAL A 29 -10.48 -0.74 13.00
C VAL A 29 -11.92 -0.33 13.27
N ALA A 30 -12.16 0.60 14.20
CA ALA A 30 -13.51 1.10 14.49
C ALA A 30 -14.16 1.70 13.24
N TRP A 31 -13.44 2.58 12.52
CA TRP A 31 -13.93 3.22 11.31
C TRP A 31 -14.25 2.22 10.20
N GLN A 32 -13.45 1.16 10.04
CA GLN A 32 -13.71 0.08 9.07
C GLN A 32 -15.03 -0.64 9.39
N VAL A 33 -15.23 -1.03 10.65
CA VAL A 33 -16.48 -1.68 11.10
C VAL A 33 -17.69 -0.75 10.91
N GLU A 34 -17.59 0.51 11.32
CA GLU A 34 -18.66 1.51 11.19
C GLU A 34 -18.99 1.86 9.73
N SER A 35 -18.02 1.72 8.83
CA SER A 35 -18.20 1.93 7.39
C SER A 35 -18.85 0.72 6.69
N GLY A 36 -19.07 -0.38 7.42
CA GLY A 36 -19.81 -1.54 6.94
C GLY A 36 -18.97 -2.52 6.13
N ILE A 37 -17.67 -2.65 6.46
CA ILE A 37 -16.82 -3.71 5.94
C ILE A 37 -17.34 -5.08 6.39
N ASP A 38 -17.16 -6.13 5.58
CA ASP A 38 -17.72 -7.44 5.87
C ASP A 38 -16.78 -8.30 6.74
N PHE A 39 -15.45 -8.07 6.69
CA PHE A 39 -14.44 -8.74 7.54
C PHE A 39 -13.11 -7.99 7.54
N LEU A 40 -12.21 -8.33 8.47
CA LEU A 40 -10.92 -7.67 8.65
C LEU A 40 -9.75 -8.65 8.60
N ILE A 41 -8.64 -8.21 7.99
CA ILE A 41 -7.41 -8.99 7.85
C ILE A 41 -6.24 -8.22 8.48
N PRO A 42 -6.01 -8.35 9.80
CA PRO A 42 -4.79 -7.85 10.43
C PRO A 42 -3.59 -8.69 10.01
N CYS A 43 -2.41 -8.08 10.02
CA CYS A 43 -1.13 -8.76 9.79
C CYS A 43 -1.06 -9.52 8.45
N GLY A 44 -1.74 -9.04 7.41
CA GLY A 44 -1.49 -9.42 6.02
C GLY A 44 -0.29 -8.65 5.42
N THR A 45 -0.03 -8.82 4.11
CA THR A 45 1.07 -8.09 3.43
C THR A 45 0.96 -6.57 3.57
N THR A 46 -0.27 -6.03 3.48
CA THR A 46 -0.55 -4.59 3.63
C THR A 46 -0.26 -4.08 5.05
N GLY A 47 -0.28 -4.96 6.05
CA GLY A 47 0.04 -4.66 7.44
C GLY A 47 1.53 -4.70 7.76
N GLU A 48 2.39 -4.78 6.74
CA GLU A 48 3.85 -4.79 6.89
C GLU A 48 4.37 -5.94 7.78
N THR A 49 3.67 -7.09 7.83
CA THR A 49 4.03 -8.24 8.69
C THR A 49 5.51 -8.65 8.67
N PRO A 50 6.25 -8.60 7.54
CA PRO A 50 7.68 -8.92 7.53
C PRO A 50 8.56 -8.04 8.44
N THR A 51 8.08 -6.85 8.85
CA THR A 51 8.80 -5.92 9.72
C THR A 51 8.20 -5.82 11.12
N LEU A 52 7.22 -6.65 11.45
CA LEU A 52 6.71 -6.83 12.81
C LEU A 52 7.48 -7.92 13.51
N ASN A 53 7.85 -7.69 14.77
CA ASN A 53 8.30 -8.78 15.63
C ASN A 53 7.11 -9.62 16.11
N HIS A 54 7.40 -10.68 16.86
CA HIS A 54 6.38 -11.61 17.33
C HIS A 54 5.31 -10.96 18.22
N ASP A 55 5.73 -10.19 19.21
CA ASP A 55 4.82 -9.55 20.18
C ASP A 55 3.96 -8.48 19.49
N GLU A 56 4.55 -7.71 18.58
CA GLU A 56 3.86 -6.72 17.75
C GLU A 56 2.82 -7.36 16.83
N TRP A 57 3.18 -8.47 16.18
CA TRP A 57 2.28 -9.22 15.33
C TRP A 57 1.04 -9.70 16.08
N LEU A 58 1.22 -10.22 17.29
CA LEU A 58 0.10 -10.63 18.16
C LEU A 58 -0.70 -9.43 18.65
N HIS A 59 -0.02 -8.37 19.09
CA HIS A 59 -0.66 -7.17 19.60
C HIS A 59 -1.60 -6.54 18.57
N VAL A 60 -1.19 -6.43 17.30
CA VAL A 60 -2.07 -5.93 16.22
C VAL A 60 -3.31 -6.79 16.05
N ILE A 61 -3.18 -8.12 16.13
CA ILE A 61 -4.30 -9.06 16.03
C ILE A 61 -5.25 -8.88 17.21
N ASP A 62 -4.72 -8.80 18.43
CA ASP A 62 -5.49 -8.70 19.66
C ASP A 62 -6.26 -7.38 19.73
N VAL A 63 -5.62 -6.25 19.38
CA VAL A 63 -6.29 -4.94 19.27
C VAL A 63 -7.39 -4.98 18.22
N THR A 64 -7.15 -5.63 17.08
CA THR A 64 -8.17 -5.76 16.02
C THR A 64 -9.37 -6.57 16.51
N ILE A 65 -9.15 -7.67 17.23
CA ILE A 65 -10.21 -8.49 17.84
C ILE A 65 -11.01 -7.68 18.85
N GLU A 66 -10.30 -7.00 19.76
CA GLU A 66 -10.90 -6.21 20.85
C GLU A 66 -11.83 -5.13 20.27
N VAL A 67 -11.33 -4.34 19.32
CA VAL A 67 -12.11 -3.25 18.74
C VAL A 67 -13.22 -3.79 17.85
N ALA A 68 -12.99 -4.83 17.04
CA ALA A 68 -14.06 -5.42 16.23
C ALA A 68 -15.20 -5.97 17.10
N ALA A 69 -14.89 -6.48 18.30
CA ALA A 69 -15.85 -6.94 19.30
C ALA A 69 -16.90 -7.92 18.73
N GLY A 70 -16.46 -8.79 17.81
CA GLY A 70 -17.32 -9.78 17.14
C GLY A 70 -18.32 -9.21 16.12
N ARG A 71 -18.31 -7.90 15.85
CA ARG A 71 -19.21 -7.25 14.88
C ARG A 71 -18.93 -7.67 13.43
N VAL A 72 -17.66 -7.91 13.13
CA VAL A 72 -17.21 -8.47 11.85
C VAL A 72 -16.17 -9.56 12.12
N PRO A 73 -16.04 -10.55 11.23
CA PRO A 73 -15.04 -11.59 11.38
C PRO A 73 -13.61 -11.10 11.22
N ILE A 74 -12.69 -11.76 11.94
CA ILE A 74 -11.25 -11.55 11.84
C ILE A 74 -10.58 -12.73 11.12
N VAL A 75 -9.84 -12.44 10.05
CA VAL A 75 -9.00 -13.39 9.33
C VAL A 75 -7.53 -13.04 9.58
N ALA A 76 -6.87 -13.72 10.52
CA ALA A 76 -5.52 -13.37 10.94
C ALA A 76 -4.46 -13.82 9.93
N GLY A 77 -3.53 -12.93 9.56
CA GLY A 77 -2.38 -13.28 8.73
C GLY A 77 -1.34 -14.10 9.48
N ALA A 78 -1.02 -15.30 8.96
CA ALA A 78 -0.07 -16.24 9.57
C ALA A 78 0.87 -16.87 8.51
N THR A 79 1.40 -16.04 7.61
CA THR A 79 2.30 -16.50 6.54
C THR A 79 3.73 -16.67 7.04
N SER A 80 4.41 -17.73 6.59
CA SER A 80 5.87 -17.88 6.60
C SER A 80 6.30 -18.72 5.40
N ASN A 81 7.55 -18.55 4.94
CA ASN A 81 8.14 -19.43 3.95
C ASN A 81 8.72 -20.73 4.55
N SER A 82 8.74 -20.87 5.88
CA SER A 82 9.05 -22.08 6.62
C SER A 82 7.76 -22.77 7.06
N THR A 83 7.55 -24.02 6.68
CA THR A 83 6.35 -24.78 7.07
C THR A 83 6.23 -24.92 8.59
N GLN A 84 7.34 -25.14 9.30
CA GLN A 84 7.33 -25.28 10.75
C GLN A 84 6.87 -23.97 11.43
N GLU A 85 7.38 -22.83 10.95
CA GLU A 85 7.00 -21.52 11.48
C GLU A 85 5.55 -21.17 11.12
N ALA A 86 5.12 -21.46 9.88
CA ALA A 86 3.73 -21.23 9.47
C ALA A 86 2.74 -22.05 10.30
N VAL A 87 3.06 -23.32 10.60
CA VAL A 87 2.28 -24.16 11.52
C VAL A 87 2.24 -23.57 12.93
N ALA A 88 3.38 -23.11 13.46
CA ALA A 88 3.44 -22.49 14.79
C ALA A 88 2.57 -21.21 14.84
N LYS A 89 2.72 -20.31 13.86
CA LYS A 89 1.91 -19.10 13.75
C LYS A 89 0.42 -19.41 13.61
N ALA A 90 0.06 -20.41 12.80
CA ALA A 90 -1.33 -20.82 12.62
C ALA A 90 -1.96 -21.32 13.91
N LYS A 91 -1.28 -22.23 14.64
CA LYS A 91 -1.73 -22.70 15.97
C LYS A 91 -1.92 -21.55 16.94
N GLU A 92 -0.99 -20.62 16.91
CA GLU A 92 -1.01 -19.49 17.80
C GLU A 92 -2.21 -18.58 17.55
N VAL A 93 -2.43 -18.11 16.32
CA VAL A 93 -3.61 -17.28 16.01
C VAL A 93 -4.91 -18.05 16.17
N ALA A 94 -4.93 -19.36 15.90
CA ALA A 94 -6.10 -20.21 16.09
C ALA A 94 -6.55 -20.29 17.55
N ALA A 95 -5.62 -20.18 18.50
CA ALA A 95 -5.90 -20.19 19.93
C ALA A 95 -6.58 -18.90 20.43
N ARG A 96 -6.58 -17.80 19.64
CA ARG A 96 -7.30 -16.57 20.00
C ARG A 96 -8.79 -16.73 19.67
N PRO A 97 -9.72 -16.65 20.66
CA PRO A 97 -11.14 -16.88 20.43
C PRO A 97 -11.77 -15.99 19.35
N GLY A 98 -11.29 -14.75 19.21
CA GLY A 98 -11.79 -13.78 18.23
C GLY A 98 -11.29 -14.00 16.79
N VAL A 99 -10.37 -14.92 16.55
CA VAL A 99 -9.94 -15.27 15.18
C VAL A 99 -10.94 -16.26 14.57
N ASN A 100 -11.50 -15.89 13.42
CA ASN A 100 -12.50 -16.69 12.72
C ASN A 100 -11.91 -17.52 11.58
N ALA A 101 -10.81 -17.08 10.98
CA ALA A 101 -10.07 -17.81 9.96
C ALA A 101 -8.61 -17.35 9.90
N ILE A 102 -7.79 -18.07 9.14
CA ILE A 102 -6.36 -17.80 8.95
C ILE A 102 -6.09 -17.51 7.49
N LEU A 103 -5.32 -16.46 7.19
CA LEU A 103 -4.81 -16.19 5.84
C LEU A 103 -3.33 -16.56 5.78
N THR A 104 -2.96 -17.44 4.86
CA THR A 104 -1.56 -17.84 4.66
C THR A 104 -1.19 -17.94 3.18
N ALA A 105 -0.07 -17.32 2.79
CA ALA A 105 0.38 -17.27 1.40
C ALA A 105 1.31 -18.41 1.03
N SER A 106 1.52 -18.60 -0.29
CA SER A 106 2.58 -19.49 -0.77
C SER A 106 3.94 -19.07 -0.21
N PRO A 107 4.84 -20.02 0.10
CA PRO A 107 6.19 -19.70 0.58
C PRO A 107 6.93 -18.76 -0.38
N TYR A 108 7.37 -17.62 0.15
CA TYR A 108 8.12 -16.61 -0.59
C TYR A 108 9.63 -16.90 -0.53
N TYR A 109 10.38 -16.36 -1.51
CA TYR A 109 11.84 -16.47 -1.65
C TYR A 109 12.36 -17.86 -2.05
N ASN A 110 11.96 -18.92 -1.34
CA ASN A 110 12.48 -20.28 -1.53
C ASN A 110 11.84 -21.08 -2.68
N LYS A 111 10.75 -20.57 -3.28
CA LYS A 111 10.12 -21.07 -4.54
C LYS A 111 9.87 -22.59 -4.56
N PRO A 112 9.05 -23.13 -3.64
CA PRO A 112 8.73 -24.55 -3.63
C PRO A 112 8.00 -25.00 -4.91
N THR A 113 8.15 -26.28 -5.25
CA THR A 113 7.36 -26.92 -6.31
C THR A 113 5.87 -26.98 -5.94
N GLN A 114 4.99 -27.31 -6.89
CA GLN A 114 3.56 -27.53 -6.61
C GLN A 114 3.32 -28.55 -5.49
N GLU A 115 4.06 -29.65 -5.47
CA GLU A 115 3.96 -30.64 -4.39
C GLU A 115 4.47 -30.09 -3.05
N GLY A 116 5.51 -29.25 -3.08
CA GLY A 116 5.97 -28.52 -1.89
C GLY A 116 4.90 -27.58 -1.33
N GLN A 117 4.21 -26.82 -2.20
CA GLN A 117 3.09 -25.96 -1.82
C GLN A 117 1.93 -26.77 -1.24
N TYR A 118 1.56 -27.89 -1.88
CA TYR A 118 0.53 -28.80 -1.38
C TYR A 118 0.82 -29.26 0.05
N ARG A 119 2.03 -29.80 0.29
CA ARG A 119 2.43 -30.29 1.62
C ARG A 119 2.51 -29.17 2.66
N HIS A 120 2.98 -27.99 2.26
CA HIS A 120 3.05 -26.82 3.13
C HIS A 120 1.67 -26.42 3.65
N PHE A 121 0.71 -26.20 2.74
CA PHE A 121 -0.64 -25.80 3.12
C PHE A 121 -1.38 -26.90 3.87
N ARG A 122 -1.23 -28.15 3.45
CA ARG A 122 -1.81 -29.30 4.16
C ARG A 122 -1.32 -29.40 5.60
N ALA A 123 -0.02 -29.24 5.84
CA ALA A 123 0.54 -29.29 7.19
C ALA A 123 0.01 -28.15 8.09
N ILE A 124 -0.22 -26.96 7.53
CA ILE A 124 -0.85 -25.84 8.26
C ILE A 124 -2.30 -26.17 8.59
N ALA A 125 -3.06 -26.64 7.61
CA ALA A 125 -4.47 -26.98 7.76
C ALA A 125 -4.69 -28.11 8.79
N GLU A 126 -3.89 -29.18 8.75
CA GLU A 126 -3.96 -30.30 9.72
C GLU A 126 -3.58 -29.89 11.16
N ALA A 127 -2.94 -28.74 11.35
CA ALA A 127 -2.48 -28.28 12.66
C ALA A 127 -3.52 -27.47 13.45
N VAL A 128 -4.65 -27.09 12.85
CA VAL A 128 -5.64 -26.18 13.42
C VAL A 128 -7.07 -26.56 13.01
N ASP A 129 -8.05 -26.28 13.87
CA ASP A 129 -9.46 -26.51 13.55
C ASP A 129 -10.15 -25.31 12.86
N LYS A 130 -9.43 -24.18 12.76
CA LYS A 130 -9.96 -22.96 12.13
C LYS A 130 -9.92 -23.07 10.60
N PRO A 131 -10.86 -22.41 9.88
CA PRO A 131 -10.79 -22.27 8.44
C PRO A 131 -9.49 -21.60 7.99
N VAL A 132 -8.86 -22.14 6.95
CA VAL A 132 -7.65 -21.61 6.32
C VAL A 132 -7.99 -21.10 4.93
N ILE A 133 -7.65 -19.85 4.68
CA ILE A 133 -7.74 -19.18 3.39
C ILE A 133 -6.33 -19.11 2.81
N LEU A 134 -6.13 -19.75 1.67
CA LEU A 134 -4.88 -19.74 0.95
C LEU A 134 -4.69 -18.39 0.27
N TYR A 135 -3.46 -17.93 0.08
CA TYR A 135 -3.18 -16.68 -0.61
C TYR A 135 -2.18 -16.89 -1.74
N ASN A 136 -2.69 -16.88 -2.98
CA ASN A 136 -1.88 -16.97 -4.18
C ASN A 136 -1.49 -15.57 -4.67
N VAL A 137 -0.20 -15.22 -4.61
CA VAL A 137 0.34 -13.91 -5.03
C VAL A 137 1.73 -14.06 -5.65
N PRO A 138 1.83 -14.67 -6.84
CA PRO A 138 3.12 -14.98 -7.48
C PRO A 138 4.00 -13.74 -7.68
N GLY A 139 3.42 -12.55 -7.88
CA GLY A 139 4.18 -11.29 -7.99
C GLY A 139 4.97 -10.92 -6.74
N ARG A 140 4.67 -11.51 -5.57
CA ARG A 140 5.41 -11.31 -4.31
C ARG A 140 6.16 -12.55 -3.85
N THR A 141 5.59 -13.74 -4.06
CA THR A 141 6.18 -15.01 -3.59
C THR A 141 7.19 -15.58 -4.59
N SER A 142 7.09 -15.20 -5.88
CA SER A 142 7.72 -15.89 -7.01
C SER A 142 7.32 -17.36 -7.13
N ALA A 143 6.17 -17.74 -6.57
CA ALA A 143 5.59 -19.08 -6.65
C ALA A 143 4.08 -18.97 -6.87
N ASN A 144 3.60 -19.55 -7.98
CA ASN A 144 2.18 -19.59 -8.32
C ASN A 144 1.57 -20.88 -7.77
N LEU A 145 0.43 -20.79 -7.08
CA LEU A 145 -0.39 -21.95 -6.75
C LEU A 145 -1.28 -22.27 -7.95
N GLU A 146 -1.00 -23.38 -8.64
CA GLU A 146 -1.75 -23.75 -9.84
C GLU A 146 -3.15 -24.30 -9.50
N PRO A 147 -4.15 -24.14 -10.39
CA PRO A 147 -5.51 -24.63 -10.16
C PRO A 147 -5.58 -26.13 -9.82
N ALA A 148 -4.76 -26.96 -10.46
CA ALA A 148 -4.71 -28.40 -10.17
C ALA A 148 -4.23 -28.71 -8.75
N THR A 149 -3.26 -27.93 -8.23
CA THR A 149 -2.80 -28.06 -6.84
C THR A 149 -3.84 -27.55 -5.87
N LEU A 150 -4.52 -26.44 -6.19
CA LEU A 150 -5.61 -25.91 -5.39
C LEU A 150 -6.78 -26.90 -5.31
N ALA A 151 -7.15 -27.57 -6.40
CA ALA A 151 -8.19 -28.58 -6.42
C ALA A 151 -7.88 -29.73 -5.44
N ARG A 152 -6.63 -30.23 -5.42
CA ARG A 152 -6.17 -31.22 -4.42
C ARG A 152 -6.24 -30.69 -2.99
N LEU A 153 -5.97 -29.40 -2.78
CA LEU A 153 -6.05 -28.78 -1.44
C LEU A 153 -7.49 -28.61 -0.95
N CYS A 154 -8.47 -28.53 -1.86
CA CYS A 154 -9.89 -28.47 -1.49
C CYS A 154 -10.39 -29.77 -0.83
N GLU A 155 -9.67 -30.88 -0.97
CA GLU A 155 -9.96 -32.14 -0.28
C GLU A 155 -9.60 -32.09 1.23
N VAL A 156 -8.83 -31.08 1.67
CA VAL A 156 -8.49 -30.87 3.08
C VAL A 156 -9.63 -30.09 3.78
N PRO A 157 -10.32 -30.67 4.79
CA PRO A 157 -11.64 -30.18 5.23
C PRO A 157 -11.72 -28.72 5.66
N ASN A 158 -10.66 -28.17 6.25
CA ASN A 158 -10.63 -26.79 6.74
C ASN A 158 -9.91 -25.81 5.80
N ILE A 159 -9.42 -26.24 4.63
CA ILE A 159 -9.04 -25.31 3.57
C ILE A 159 -10.32 -24.80 2.92
N ALA A 160 -10.71 -23.57 3.29
CA ALA A 160 -12.04 -23.05 3.04
C ALA A 160 -12.10 -22.06 1.87
N GLY A 161 -10.94 -21.58 1.39
CA GLY A 161 -10.92 -20.61 0.32
C GLY A 161 -9.54 -20.22 -0.18
N VAL A 162 -9.52 -19.34 -1.18
CA VAL A 162 -8.32 -18.71 -1.73
C VAL A 162 -8.55 -17.20 -1.94
N LYS A 163 -7.57 -16.40 -1.54
CA LYS A 163 -7.34 -15.05 -2.03
C LYS A 163 -6.50 -15.16 -3.30
N GLU A 164 -7.12 -14.94 -4.46
CA GLU A 164 -6.46 -15.03 -5.76
C GLU A 164 -5.96 -13.67 -6.22
N ALA A 165 -4.65 -13.46 -6.14
CA ALA A 165 -3.95 -12.23 -6.54
C ALA A 165 -2.90 -12.50 -7.63
N SER A 166 -3.13 -13.52 -8.46
CA SER A 166 -2.28 -13.81 -9.62
C SER A 166 -2.36 -12.74 -10.72
N GLY A 167 -3.44 -11.96 -10.77
CA GLY A 167 -3.74 -11.02 -11.86
C GLY A 167 -4.06 -11.71 -13.19
N ASN A 168 -4.17 -13.06 -13.20
CA ASN A 168 -4.44 -13.86 -14.38
C ASN A 168 -5.91 -14.30 -14.40
N MET A 169 -6.72 -13.65 -15.23
CA MET A 169 -8.16 -13.94 -15.29
C MET A 169 -8.47 -15.33 -15.84
N THR A 170 -7.64 -15.86 -16.74
CA THR A 170 -7.79 -17.24 -17.22
C THR A 170 -7.61 -18.23 -16.08
N GLN A 171 -6.55 -18.07 -15.28
CA GLN A 171 -6.32 -18.91 -14.11
C GLN A 171 -7.44 -18.78 -13.07
N ILE A 172 -7.93 -17.56 -12.81
CA ILE A 172 -9.02 -17.35 -11.86
C ILE A 172 -10.31 -18.04 -12.34
N ALA A 173 -10.59 -17.99 -13.64
CA ALA A 173 -11.70 -18.74 -14.23
C ALA A 173 -11.50 -20.26 -14.08
N GLU A 174 -10.30 -20.78 -14.30
CA GLU A 174 -9.98 -22.20 -14.06
C GLU A 174 -10.17 -22.58 -12.59
N VAL A 175 -9.68 -21.77 -11.65
CA VAL A 175 -9.88 -21.96 -10.20
C VAL A 175 -11.37 -22.08 -9.90
N LEU A 176 -12.20 -21.14 -10.36
CA LEU A 176 -13.64 -21.14 -10.14
C LEU A 176 -14.37 -22.37 -10.72
N ASN A 177 -13.79 -23.04 -11.72
CA ASN A 177 -14.34 -24.26 -12.31
C ASN A 177 -13.89 -25.55 -11.59
N VAL A 178 -12.72 -25.56 -10.95
CA VAL A 178 -12.17 -26.78 -10.33
C VAL A 178 -12.41 -26.87 -8.82
N VAL A 179 -12.68 -25.74 -8.15
CA VAL A 179 -13.00 -25.74 -6.72
C VAL A 179 -14.45 -26.20 -6.49
N PRO A 180 -14.74 -26.88 -5.36
CA PRO A 180 -16.08 -27.33 -5.07
C PRO A 180 -17.04 -26.15 -4.80
N GLU A 181 -18.34 -26.41 -4.96
CA GLU A 181 -19.37 -25.45 -4.59
C GLU A 181 -19.22 -25.04 -3.12
N GLY A 182 -19.33 -23.73 -2.84
CA GLY A 182 -19.16 -23.18 -1.50
C GLY A 182 -17.71 -22.87 -1.10
N PHE A 183 -16.71 -23.29 -1.89
CA PHE A 183 -15.32 -22.84 -1.70
C PHE A 183 -15.20 -21.33 -1.93
N VAL A 184 -14.58 -20.63 -0.98
CA VAL A 184 -14.50 -19.16 -1.01
C VAL A 184 -13.39 -18.72 -1.97
N VAL A 185 -13.74 -18.10 -3.09
CA VAL A 185 -12.77 -17.43 -3.98
C VAL A 185 -12.93 -15.92 -3.83
N LEU A 186 -11.90 -15.27 -3.29
CA LEU A 186 -11.85 -13.82 -3.07
C LEU A 186 -10.83 -13.21 -4.02
N SER A 187 -11.19 -12.10 -4.66
CA SER A 187 -10.22 -11.30 -5.41
C SER A 187 -9.14 -10.78 -4.45
N GLY A 188 -7.88 -10.88 -4.86
CA GLY A 188 -6.76 -10.24 -4.19
C GLY A 188 -6.28 -8.96 -4.86
N ASP A 189 -6.94 -8.53 -5.93
CA ASP A 189 -6.69 -7.29 -6.66
C ASP A 189 -8.00 -6.48 -6.77
N ASP A 190 -7.94 -5.25 -6.24
CA ASP A 190 -9.08 -4.34 -6.17
C ASP A 190 -9.69 -4.06 -7.55
N ALA A 191 -8.84 -3.84 -8.56
CA ALA A 191 -9.27 -3.40 -9.89
C ALA A 191 -10.02 -4.47 -10.68
N VAL A 192 -9.81 -5.76 -10.37
CA VAL A 192 -10.45 -6.90 -11.05
C VAL A 192 -11.55 -7.55 -10.22
N THR A 193 -11.97 -6.93 -9.11
CA THR A 193 -13.02 -7.48 -8.23
C THR A 193 -14.32 -7.81 -8.98
N LEU A 194 -14.78 -6.91 -9.86
CA LEU A 194 -16.04 -7.12 -10.60
C LEU A 194 -16.01 -8.35 -11.52
N PRO A 195 -15.02 -8.53 -12.42
CA PRO A 195 -14.98 -9.74 -13.25
C PRO A 195 -14.78 -11.01 -12.42
N VAL A 196 -14.05 -10.98 -11.30
CA VAL A 196 -13.94 -12.13 -10.40
C VAL A 196 -15.30 -12.53 -9.83
N ILE A 197 -16.09 -11.55 -9.36
CA ILE A 197 -17.45 -11.82 -8.86
C ILE A 197 -18.37 -12.33 -9.98
N ALA A 198 -18.27 -11.76 -11.18
CA ALA A 198 -19.07 -12.20 -12.33
C ALA A 198 -18.82 -13.66 -12.73
N LEU A 199 -17.61 -14.19 -12.44
CA LEU A 199 -17.24 -15.58 -12.69
C LEU A 199 -17.58 -16.52 -11.53
N GLY A 200 -18.11 -16.02 -10.41
CA GLY A 200 -18.51 -16.82 -9.24
C GLY A 200 -17.70 -16.56 -7.97
N GLY A 201 -16.73 -15.63 -8.01
CA GLY A 201 -16.05 -15.16 -6.82
C GLY A 201 -17.03 -14.50 -5.83
N VAL A 202 -16.71 -14.57 -4.54
CA VAL A 202 -17.64 -14.14 -3.48
C VAL A 202 -17.21 -12.86 -2.77
N GLY A 203 -16.22 -12.15 -3.31
CA GLY A 203 -15.76 -10.91 -2.69
C GLY A 203 -14.32 -10.52 -3.02
N VAL A 204 -13.73 -9.71 -2.14
CA VAL A 204 -12.38 -9.16 -2.28
C VAL A 204 -11.70 -9.05 -0.91
N ILE A 205 -10.39 -9.31 -0.86
CA ILE A 205 -9.51 -8.87 0.23
C ILE A 205 -8.71 -7.68 -0.27
N SER A 206 -9.16 -6.49 0.12
CA SER A 206 -8.92 -5.22 -0.54
C SER A 206 -7.83 -4.38 0.12
N VAL A 207 -7.04 -3.65 -0.69
CA VAL A 207 -6.15 -2.59 -0.21
C VAL A 207 -6.91 -1.26 -0.16
N ALA A 208 -7.63 -0.92 -1.22
CA ALA A 208 -8.38 0.35 -1.34
C ALA A 208 -9.45 0.54 -0.23
N SER A 209 -10.00 -0.55 0.30
CA SER A 209 -10.94 -0.49 1.44
C SER A 209 -10.32 0.12 2.70
N ASN A 210 -8.99 0.21 2.83
CA ASN A 210 -8.38 0.97 3.93
C ASN A 210 -8.78 2.44 3.90
N GLU A 211 -8.91 3.05 2.73
CA GLU A 211 -9.15 4.49 2.54
C GLU A 211 -10.59 4.82 2.09
N ILE A 212 -11.27 3.86 1.45
CA ILE A 212 -12.68 3.95 1.01
C ILE A 212 -13.51 2.71 1.41
N PRO A 213 -13.59 2.38 2.72
CA PRO A 213 -14.22 1.13 3.18
C PRO A 213 -15.68 1.01 2.77
N ARG A 214 -16.45 2.10 2.90
CA ARG A 214 -17.88 2.11 2.59
C ARG A 214 -18.10 1.84 1.11
N GLU A 215 -17.37 2.53 0.25
CA GLU A 215 -17.52 2.45 -1.20
C GLU A 215 -17.07 1.09 -1.75
N MET A 216 -16.01 0.51 -1.21
CA MET A 216 -15.58 -0.85 -1.59
C MET A 216 -16.57 -1.91 -1.12
N ALA A 217 -17.15 -1.78 0.08
CA ALA A 217 -18.21 -2.65 0.57
C ALA A 217 -19.49 -2.52 -0.27
N GLU A 218 -19.92 -1.30 -0.60
CA GLU A 218 -21.08 -1.05 -1.47
C GLU A 218 -20.87 -1.59 -2.89
N MET A 219 -19.71 -1.36 -3.50
CA MET A 219 -19.38 -1.89 -4.82
C MET A 219 -19.44 -3.43 -4.84
N THR A 220 -18.86 -4.06 -3.82
CA THR A 220 -18.80 -5.52 -3.70
C THR A 220 -20.19 -6.10 -3.45
N ARG A 221 -20.98 -5.53 -2.54
CA ARG A 221 -22.36 -5.96 -2.27
C ARG A 221 -23.26 -5.79 -3.49
N ALA A 222 -23.15 -4.66 -4.22
CA ALA A 222 -23.90 -4.44 -5.45
C ALA A 222 -23.60 -5.52 -6.49
N ALA A 223 -22.32 -5.85 -6.72
CA ALA A 223 -21.92 -6.91 -7.64
C ALA A 223 -22.48 -8.28 -7.21
N LEU A 224 -22.36 -8.62 -5.92
CA LEU A 224 -22.86 -9.87 -5.35
C LEU A 224 -24.40 -9.98 -5.38
N ALA A 225 -25.10 -8.85 -5.48
CA ALA A 225 -26.55 -8.76 -5.62
C ALA A 225 -27.02 -8.64 -7.09
N ASN A 226 -26.11 -8.80 -8.07
CA ASN A 226 -26.36 -8.58 -9.50
C ASN A 226 -26.78 -7.15 -9.89
N ASP A 227 -26.57 -6.16 -9.02
CA ASP A 227 -26.68 -4.73 -9.37
C ASP A 227 -25.39 -4.25 -10.05
N TRP A 228 -25.23 -4.69 -11.30
CA TRP A 228 -24.07 -4.35 -12.12
C TRP A 228 -24.02 -2.87 -12.51
N GLN A 229 -25.13 -2.14 -12.43
CA GLN A 229 -25.14 -0.71 -12.73
C GLN A 229 -24.44 0.07 -11.63
N THR A 230 -24.84 -0.14 -10.38
CA THR A 230 -24.20 0.48 -9.21
C THR A 230 -22.75 0.03 -9.08
N ALA A 231 -22.49 -1.28 -9.18
CA ALA A 231 -21.15 -1.83 -9.07
C ALA A 231 -20.17 -1.21 -10.09
N ARG A 232 -20.57 -1.12 -11.37
CA ARG A 232 -19.73 -0.50 -12.41
C ARG A 232 -19.57 1.00 -12.23
N THR A 233 -20.56 1.69 -11.68
CA THR A 233 -20.47 3.14 -11.41
C THR A 233 -19.43 3.41 -10.33
N LEU A 234 -19.48 2.68 -9.22
CA LEU A 234 -18.50 2.78 -8.13
C LEU A 234 -17.10 2.36 -8.60
N HIS A 235 -17.01 1.22 -9.30
CA HIS A 235 -15.74 0.74 -9.84
C HIS A 235 -15.08 1.77 -10.75
N ARG A 236 -15.80 2.33 -11.74
CA ARG A 236 -15.24 3.35 -12.63
C ARG A 236 -14.77 4.60 -11.87
N LYS A 237 -15.52 5.02 -10.86
CA LYS A 237 -15.17 6.19 -10.04
C LYS A 237 -13.86 5.97 -9.28
N TYR A 238 -13.68 4.79 -8.68
CA TYR A 238 -12.55 4.51 -7.79
C TYR A 238 -11.40 3.71 -8.45
N LEU A 239 -11.55 3.22 -9.68
CA LEU A 239 -10.50 2.51 -10.41
C LEU A 239 -9.16 3.27 -10.46
N PRO A 240 -9.12 4.60 -10.70
CA PRO A 240 -7.85 5.34 -10.66
C PRO A 240 -7.14 5.22 -9.31
N LEU A 241 -7.89 5.23 -8.20
CA LEU A 241 -7.37 5.09 -6.85
C LEU A 241 -6.89 3.65 -6.59
N MET A 242 -7.69 2.65 -6.98
CA MET A 242 -7.30 1.24 -6.89
C MET A 242 -5.97 0.97 -7.61
N GLN A 243 -5.79 1.53 -8.81
CA GLN A 243 -4.54 1.42 -9.57
C GLN A 243 -3.40 2.23 -8.94
N ALA A 244 -3.67 3.45 -8.48
CA ALA A 244 -2.68 4.31 -7.83
C ALA A 244 -2.12 3.69 -6.55
N ASN A 245 -2.89 2.84 -5.86
CA ASN A 245 -2.43 2.09 -4.70
C ASN A 245 -1.28 1.10 -4.97
N PHE A 246 -0.96 0.87 -6.26
CA PHE A 246 0.13 0.02 -6.71
C PHE A 246 1.10 0.74 -7.66
N ILE A 247 1.07 2.09 -7.72
CA ILE A 247 2.06 2.88 -8.48
C ILE A 247 3.49 2.69 -7.94
N GLU A 248 3.59 2.35 -6.65
CA GLU A 248 4.76 1.82 -5.96
C GLU A 248 4.34 0.61 -5.12
N SER A 249 5.29 -0.07 -4.50
CA SER A 249 5.02 -1.27 -3.70
C SER A 249 4.06 -0.97 -2.55
N SER A 250 2.88 -1.59 -2.54
CA SER A 250 1.98 -1.57 -1.38
C SER A 250 2.69 -2.13 -0.13
N PRO A 251 2.55 -1.50 1.05
CA PRO A 251 1.52 -0.51 1.40
C PRO A 251 1.92 0.97 1.29
N LEU A 252 3.01 1.34 0.60
CA LEU A 252 3.45 2.75 0.50
C LEU A 252 2.32 3.70 0.07
N PRO A 253 1.62 3.48 -1.07
CA PRO A 253 0.57 4.40 -1.50
C PRO A 253 -0.61 4.52 -0.53
N VAL A 254 -1.15 3.40 -0.04
CA VAL A 254 -2.35 3.43 0.80
C VAL A 254 -2.09 4.11 2.15
N LYS A 255 -0.90 3.91 2.75
CA LYS A 255 -0.52 4.64 3.97
C LYS A 255 -0.28 6.13 3.69
N ALA A 256 0.30 6.47 2.55
CA ALA A 256 0.44 7.87 2.14
C ALA A 256 -0.92 8.56 2.01
N VAL A 257 -1.95 7.92 1.41
CA VAL A 257 -3.30 8.50 1.32
C VAL A 257 -3.94 8.61 2.71
N LEU A 258 -3.88 7.56 3.54
CA LEU A 258 -4.39 7.60 4.91
C LEU A 258 -3.76 8.73 5.74
N ALA A 259 -2.45 8.97 5.57
CA ALA A 259 -1.79 10.09 6.22
C ALA A 259 -2.26 11.45 5.67
N MET A 260 -2.47 11.58 4.36
CA MET A 260 -3.08 12.78 3.77
C MET A 260 -4.51 13.02 4.26
N MET A 261 -5.24 11.96 4.60
CA MET A 261 -6.57 12.02 5.23
C MET A 261 -6.51 12.33 6.74
N GLY A 262 -5.32 12.43 7.33
CA GLY A 262 -5.14 12.64 8.77
C GLY A 262 -5.53 11.44 9.64
N LYS A 263 -5.57 10.23 9.07
CA LYS A 263 -5.97 9.00 9.76
C LYS A 263 -4.81 8.31 10.51
N ILE A 264 -3.59 8.47 10.01
CA ILE A 264 -2.37 7.87 10.56
C ILE A 264 -1.17 8.82 10.37
N GLU A 265 -0.09 8.56 11.08
CA GLU A 265 1.22 9.11 10.71
C GLU A 265 1.82 8.37 9.50
N GLU A 266 2.55 9.10 8.66
CA GLU A 266 3.21 8.50 7.49
C GLU A 266 4.58 7.91 7.84
N VAL A 267 4.54 6.80 8.57
CA VAL A 267 5.74 6.08 8.99
C VAL A 267 5.76 4.68 8.38
N TYR A 268 6.93 4.28 7.88
CA TYR A 268 7.20 2.96 7.32
C TYR A 268 8.38 2.35 8.05
N ARG A 269 8.41 1.02 8.14
CA ARG A 269 9.60 0.32 8.62
C ARG A 269 10.47 -0.13 7.45
N LEU A 270 11.79 0.04 7.60
CA LEU A 270 12.74 -0.48 6.61
C LEU A 270 12.49 -1.98 6.34
N PRO A 271 12.56 -2.43 5.08
CA PRO A 271 13.14 -1.75 3.91
C PRO A 271 12.17 -0.84 3.15
N LEU A 272 10.95 -0.62 3.64
CA LEU A 272 10.01 0.32 3.05
C LEU A 272 10.41 1.76 3.41
N LEU A 273 10.18 2.67 2.47
CA LEU A 273 10.57 4.07 2.56
C LEU A 273 9.43 4.96 2.08
N PRO A 274 9.41 6.26 2.46
CA PRO A 274 8.48 7.21 1.90
C PRO A 274 8.48 7.20 0.37
N MET A 275 7.28 7.34 -0.21
CA MET A 275 7.10 7.38 -1.66
C MET A 275 7.97 8.44 -2.32
N ARG A 276 8.38 8.16 -3.57
CA ARG A 276 9.05 9.20 -4.36
C ARG A 276 8.12 10.39 -4.58
N ARG A 277 8.72 11.58 -4.66
CA ARG A 277 7.96 12.83 -4.79
C ARG A 277 7.04 12.84 -6.02
N ASP A 278 7.48 12.30 -7.16
CA ASP A 278 6.76 12.30 -8.42
C ASP A 278 5.51 11.40 -8.40
N THR A 279 5.63 10.20 -7.82
CA THR A 279 4.52 9.26 -7.63
C THR A 279 3.58 9.72 -6.51
N ARG A 280 4.12 10.26 -5.41
CA ARG A 280 3.31 10.89 -4.36
C ARG A 280 2.43 12.02 -4.91
N SER A 281 2.98 12.87 -5.77
CA SER A 281 2.22 13.96 -6.41
C SER A 281 1.15 13.45 -7.37
N LYS A 282 1.35 12.28 -8.00
CA LYS A 282 0.31 11.61 -8.81
C LYS A 282 -0.79 11.03 -7.91
N LEU A 283 -0.40 10.32 -6.85
CA LEU A 283 -1.31 9.73 -5.88
C LEU A 283 -2.18 10.78 -5.19
N GLN A 284 -1.59 11.91 -4.75
CA GLN A 284 -2.34 13.00 -4.13
C GLN A 284 -3.42 13.56 -5.06
N ARG A 285 -3.14 13.72 -6.35
CA ARG A 285 -4.14 14.15 -7.34
C ARG A 285 -5.28 13.14 -7.44
N VAL A 286 -4.96 11.85 -7.54
CA VAL A 286 -5.96 10.78 -7.58
C VAL A 286 -6.82 10.77 -6.31
N ALA A 287 -6.21 10.87 -5.12
CA ALA A 287 -6.93 10.92 -3.85
C ALA A 287 -7.82 12.17 -3.73
N THR A 288 -7.37 13.31 -4.27
CA THR A 288 -8.16 14.54 -4.35
C THR A 288 -9.35 14.40 -5.29
N ASP A 289 -9.15 13.83 -6.48
CA ASP A 289 -10.21 13.61 -7.47
C ASP A 289 -11.23 12.56 -6.98
N ALA A 290 -10.78 11.60 -6.16
CA ALA A 290 -11.63 10.65 -5.46
C ALA A 290 -12.40 11.26 -4.27
N GLY A 291 -12.07 12.50 -3.87
CA GLY A 291 -12.72 13.24 -2.78
C GLY A 291 -12.22 12.88 -1.38
N LEU A 292 -11.07 12.22 -1.25
CA LEU A 292 -10.52 11.76 0.04
C LEU A 292 -9.69 12.81 0.75
N VAL A 293 -9.04 13.68 -0.04
CA VAL A 293 -8.20 14.76 0.46
C VAL A 293 -8.78 16.05 -0.08
N THR A 294 -8.99 17.04 0.79
CA THR A 294 -9.42 18.37 0.34
C THR A 294 -8.39 18.92 -0.63
N LYS A 295 -8.82 19.45 -1.79
CA LYS A 295 -7.98 20.37 -2.55
C LYS A 295 -7.48 21.40 -1.56
N PRO A 296 -6.16 21.68 -1.47
CA PRO A 296 -5.73 22.84 -0.72
C PRO A 296 -6.53 24.01 -1.27
N ALA A 297 -7.45 24.55 -0.46
CA ALA A 297 -8.26 25.69 -0.82
C ALA A 297 -7.27 26.72 -1.31
N ASN A 298 -7.29 27.07 -2.61
CA ASN A 298 -6.29 27.89 -3.31
C ASN A 298 -5.46 28.63 -2.27
N ALA A 299 -4.37 28.00 -1.82
CA ALA A 299 -3.64 28.58 -0.72
C ALA A 299 -3.15 29.87 -1.33
N ALA A 300 -3.70 31.01 -0.87
CA ALA A 300 -3.15 32.31 -1.21
C ALA A 300 -1.66 32.12 -1.03
N PRO A 301 -0.85 32.29 -2.10
CA PRO A 301 0.50 31.75 -2.14
C PRO A 301 1.16 32.18 -0.84
N THR A 302 1.40 31.22 0.05
CA THR A 302 2.22 31.50 1.23
C THR A 302 3.48 32.05 0.60
N PRO A 303 3.88 33.30 0.91
CA PRO A 303 5.10 33.82 0.32
C PRO A 303 6.17 32.82 0.74
N ALA A 304 6.69 32.07 -0.23
CA ALA A 304 7.91 31.32 0.01
C ALA A 304 8.88 32.37 0.57
N PRO A 305 9.58 32.11 1.69
CA PRO A 305 10.66 32.99 2.09
C PRO A 305 11.51 33.17 0.84
N SER A 306 11.66 34.42 0.40
CA SER A 306 12.22 34.75 -0.90
C SER A 306 13.72 34.49 -0.89
N GLU A 307 14.10 33.22 -0.88
CA GLU A 307 15.50 32.81 -0.87
C GLU A 307 15.99 32.69 -2.32
N PHE A 308 17.06 33.41 -2.61
CA PHE A 308 17.78 33.38 -3.87
C PHE A 308 19.11 32.65 -3.70
N TYR A 309 19.56 32.01 -4.77
CA TYR A 309 20.84 31.31 -4.83
C TYR A 309 21.57 31.69 -6.12
N VAL A 310 22.90 31.67 -6.08
CA VAL A 310 23.75 31.87 -7.28
C VAL A 310 24.37 30.54 -7.66
N TYR A 311 24.11 30.09 -8.88
CA TYR A 311 24.75 28.93 -9.50
C TYR A 311 25.95 29.37 -10.33
N GLU A 312 27.13 28.91 -9.95
CA GLU A 312 28.40 29.14 -10.62
C GLU A 312 28.84 27.87 -11.35
N ASN A 313 29.19 27.97 -12.64
CA ASN A 313 29.64 26.84 -13.46
C ASN A 313 30.81 27.24 -14.37
N TRP A 314 31.87 26.43 -14.38
CA TRP A 314 33.07 26.64 -15.19
C TRP A 314 33.49 25.41 -16.04
N ALA A 315 32.62 24.40 -16.18
CA ALA A 315 32.98 23.11 -16.79
C ALA A 315 32.78 23.04 -18.32
N ALA A 316 32.05 23.96 -18.95
CA ALA A 316 31.60 23.81 -20.36
C ALA A 316 31.59 25.11 -21.18
N GLY A 317 32.38 26.11 -20.80
CA GLY A 317 32.41 27.40 -21.48
C GLY A 317 32.93 28.53 -20.60
N PRO A 318 32.77 29.80 -21.02
CA PRO A 318 33.14 30.95 -20.19
C PRO A 318 32.47 30.86 -18.82
N HIS A 319 33.26 31.08 -17.77
CA HIS A 319 32.84 31.01 -16.38
C HIS A 319 31.58 31.85 -16.14
N LYS A 320 30.49 31.21 -15.69
CA LYS A 320 29.16 31.81 -15.65
C LYS A 320 28.53 31.71 -14.27
N ALA A 321 27.89 32.81 -13.85
CA ALA A 321 27.01 32.86 -12.68
C ALA A 321 25.55 33.09 -13.10
N VAL A 322 24.62 32.35 -12.50
CA VAL A 322 23.18 32.45 -12.74
C VAL A 322 22.41 32.59 -11.43
N VAL A 323 21.59 33.62 -11.31
CA VAL A 323 20.72 33.81 -10.13
C VAL A 323 19.44 32.97 -10.30
N HIS A 324 19.02 32.32 -9.22
CA HIS A 324 17.81 31.48 -9.15
C HIS A 324 17.00 31.78 -7.89
N ARG A 325 15.66 31.63 -7.96
CA ARG A 325 14.82 31.45 -6.77
C ARG A 325 14.96 30.03 -6.23
N ALA A 326 14.83 29.86 -4.91
CA ALA A 326 14.82 28.55 -4.23
C ALA A 326 13.79 27.57 -4.82
N SER A 327 12.71 28.08 -5.41
CA SER A 327 11.62 27.31 -6.02
C SER A 327 11.85 26.93 -7.50
N CYS A 328 13.02 27.25 -8.09
CA CYS A 328 13.28 27.03 -9.52
C CYS A 328 13.38 25.55 -9.92
N GLY A 329 12.35 25.04 -10.60
CA GLY A 329 12.31 23.65 -11.09
C GLY A 329 12.94 23.39 -12.47
N GLN A 330 13.45 24.42 -13.16
CA GLN A 330 13.96 24.30 -14.54
C GLN A 330 15.45 23.97 -14.65
N CYS A 331 16.18 23.94 -13.54
CA CYS A 331 17.59 23.61 -13.54
C CYS A 331 17.75 22.21 -12.96
N SER A 332 18.50 21.36 -13.63
CA SER A 332 18.69 19.92 -13.36
C SER A 332 19.21 19.57 -11.95
N SER A 333 19.42 20.56 -11.09
CA SER A 333 19.84 20.44 -9.68
C SER A 333 19.07 21.36 -8.72
N GLY A 334 17.95 21.95 -9.14
CA GLY A 334 17.18 23.02 -8.45
C GLY A 334 16.34 22.57 -7.25
N LYS A 335 16.93 21.83 -6.31
CA LYS A 335 16.52 21.89 -4.89
C LYS A 335 17.71 22.50 -4.18
N GLY A 336 17.55 23.64 -3.50
CA GLY A 336 18.60 24.26 -2.70
C GLY A 336 19.35 23.20 -1.90
N ARG A 337 20.55 22.84 -2.37
CA ARG A 337 21.49 22.03 -1.61
C ARG A 337 22.24 22.99 -0.69
N PRO A 338 22.59 22.58 0.54
CA PRO A 338 23.54 23.34 1.35
C PRO A 338 24.85 23.55 0.58
N ALA A 339 25.57 24.63 0.89
CA ALA A 339 26.85 24.96 0.26
C ALA A 339 27.81 23.74 0.28
N GLY A 340 28.28 23.31 -0.89
CA GLY A 340 29.17 22.16 -1.05
C GLY A 340 29.49 21.84 -2.51
N HIS A 341 30.62 21.18 -2.75
CA HIS A 341 31.09 20.77 -4.07
C HIS A 341 30.35 19.54 -4.58
N ASP A 342 29.79 19.61 -5.80
CA ASP A 342 29.36 18.44 -6.58
C ASP A 342 30.57 17.94 -7.42
N PRO A 343 30.69 16.62 -7.71
CA PRO A 343 31.70 16.08 -8.63
C PRO A 343 31.65 16.69 -10.05
N THR A 344 30.58 17.41 -10.38
CA THR A 344 30.51 18.32 -11.53
C THR A 344 30.92 19.73 -11.10
N HIS A 345 32.11 20.18 -11.51
CA HIS A 345 32.74 21.50 -11.30
C HIS A 345 31.80 22.74 -11.36
N SER A 346 30.94 22.86 -10.35
CA SER A 346 29.88 23.84 -10.20
C SER A 346 29.64 24.06 -8.71
N ARG A 347 29.19 25.28 -8.36
CA ARG A 347 29.02 25.69 -6.98
C ARG A 347 27.75 26.50 -6.80
N TRP A 348 27.04 26.24 -5.72
CA TRP A 348 25.90 27.05 -5.29
C TRP A 348 26.31 27.96 -4.14
N HIS A 349 25.88 29.22 -4.20
CA HIS A 349 26.10 30.24 -3.17
C HIS A 349 24.76 30.78 -2.67
N GLY A 350 24.68 31.12 -1.38
CA GLY A 350 23.46 31.56 -0.68
C GLY A 350 23.19 30.76 0.61
N PRO A 351 21.96 30.85 1.17
CA PRO A 351 20.82 31.63 0.68
C PRO A 351 21.03 33.15 0.76
N TYR A 352 20.38 33.89 -0.13
CA TYR A 352 20.25 35.35 -0.10
C TYR A 352 18.79 35.74 0.07
N SER A 353 18.50 36.78 0.85
CA SER A 353 17.13 37.15 1.23
C SER A 353 16.41 37.91 0.12
N THR A 354 17.16 38.50 -0.81
CA THR A 354 16.64 39.28 -1.95
C THR A 354 17.39 38.98 -3.24
N ALA A 355 16.74 39.25 -4.39
CA ALA A 355 17.39 39.15 -5.69
C ALA A 355 18.59 40.11 -5.81
N THR A 356 18.50 41.28 -5.16
CA THR A 356 19.56 42.29 -5.14
C THR A 356 20.81 41.77 -4.43
N GLU A 357 20.67 41.15 -3.26
CA GLU A 357 21.78 40.52 -2.53
C GLU A 357 22.45 39.42 -3.37
N ALA A 358 21.66 38.57 -4.03
CA ALA A 358 22.19 37.54 -4.90
C ALA A 358 22.93 38.11 -6.14
N ARG A 359 22.42 39.22 -6.71
CA ARG A 359 23.09 39.94 -7.81
C ARG A 359 24.43 40.49 -7.36
N GLU A 360 24.46 41.22 -6.25
CA GLU A 360 25.68 41.79 -5.69
C GLU A 360 26.72 40.71 -5.41
N ALA A 361 26.31 39.61 -4.77
CA ALA A 361 27.18 38.46 -4.56
C ALA A 361 27.76 37.91 -5.88
N SER A 362 26.95 37.79 -6.93
CA SER A 362 27.42 37.35 -8.26
C SER A 362 28.40 38.35 -8.90
N HIS A 363 28.27 39.65 -8.63
CA HIS A 363 29.19 40.68 -9.12
C HIS A 363 30.57 40.59 -8.47
N HIS A 364 30.63 40.19 -7.20
CA HIS A 364 31.88 40.02 -6.46
C HIS A 364 32.61 38.69 -6.73
N MET A 365 32.03 37.77 -7.51
CA MET A 365 32.69 36.51 -7.89
C MET A 365 33.83 36.74 -8.88
N ALA A 366 35.04 36.38 -8.46
CA ALA A 366 36.25 36.50 -9.27
C ALA A 366 36.23 35.52 -10.45
N GLY A 367 36.66 35.99 -11.63
CA GLY A 367 36.78 35.16 -12.82
C GLY A 367 35.47 34.85 -13.54
N VAL A 368 34.30 35.29 -13.06
CA VAL A 368 33.02 35.13 -13.75
C VAL A 368 32.92 36.11 -14.93
N LEU A 369 32.81 35.55 -16.14
CA LEU A 369 32.75 36.26 -17.42
C LEU A 369 31.31 36.56 -17.86
N ILE A 370 30.35 35.70 -17.49
CA ILE A 370 28.94 35.85 -17.87
C ILE A 370 28.07 35.84 -16.63
N ARG A 371 27.21 36.86 -16.50
CA ARG A 371 26.19 36.94 -15.44
C ARG A 371 24.82 36.97 -16.10
N SER A 372 23.91 36.15 -15.63
CA SER A 372 22.55 36.10 -16.16
C SER A 372 21.55 35.73 -15.07
N GLU A 373 20.28 35.96 -15.34
CA GLU A 373 19.20 35.56 -14.44
C GLU A 373 18.38 34.46 -15.08
N CYS A 374 18.00 33.48 -14.26
CA CYS A 374 17.01 32.50 -14.69
C CYS A 374 15.65 33.19 -14.83
N LYS A 375 14.80 32.69 -15.73
CA LYS A 375 13.41 33.16 -15.87
C LYS A 375 12.60 33.09 -14.56
N CYS A 376 13.04 32.27 -13.60
CA CYS A 376 12.41 32.21 -12.27
C CYS A 376 12.67 33.45 -11.40
N VAL A 377 13.64 34.31 -11.73
CA VAL A 377 14.00 35.51 -10.94
C VAL A 377 13.09 36.70 -11.29
N ALA A 378 12.60 36.75 -12.53
CA ALA A 378 11.77 37.81 -13.08
C ALA A 378 10.48 38.08 -12.27
#